data_AF-A0A7L4FQQ3-F1
#
_entry.id   AF-A0A7L4FQQ3-F1
#
_cell.length_a   1.000
_cell.length_b   1.000
_cell.length_c   1.000
_cell.angle_alpha   90.00
_cell.angle_beta   90.00
_cell.angle_gamma   90.00
#
_symmetry.space_group_name_H-M   'P 1'
#
loop_
_entity.id
_entity.type
_entity.pdbx_description
1 polymer ?
#
loop_
_entity_poly.entity_id
_entity_poly.type
_entity_poly.pdbx_seq_one_letter_code
_entity_poly.pdbx_strand_id
1 'polypeptide(L)'
;LLILTLRAALPDVMRFCCCAAMIYLGYCFCGWIVLGPYHVKFRSLNMVPECLFSLINGDDMFATFAKMQQKSYLVWLFSRIYLYSFISLFIYMVLSLFIALITDTYETVK
;
A
#
# COMPACT_ATOMS: atom_id res chain seq x y z
N LEU A 1 -8.43 -5.76 -28.66
CA LEU A 1 -9.14 -4.95 -27.64
C LEU A 1 -8.32 -4.81 -26.36
N LEU A 2 -8.10 -5.87 -25.58
CA LEU A 2 -7.35 -5.81 -24.30
C LEU A 2 -5.96 -5.13 -24.36
N ILE A 3 -5.14 -5.44 -25.38
CA ILE A 3 -3.81 -4.81 -25.54
C ILE A 3 -3.95 -3.32 -25.92
N LEU A 4 -5.00 -2.97 -26.68
CA LEU A 4 -5.26 -1.60 -27.12
C LEU A 4 -5.75 -0.73 -25.94
N THR A 5 -6.66 -1.26 -25.13
CA THR A 5 -7.16 -0.63 -23.90
C THR A 5 -6.06 -0.44 -22.87
N LEU A 6 -5.18 -1.44 -22.70
CA LEU A 6 -4.03 -1.33 -21.79
C LEU A 6 -3.05 -0.24 -22.26
N ARG A 7 -2.79 -0.14 -23.56
CA ARG A 7 -1.91 0.89 -24.14
C ARG A 7 -2.50 2.30 -24.01
N ALA A 8 -3.82 2.43 -24.14
CA ALA A 8 -4.52 3.69 -23.94
C ALA A 8 -4.59 4.11 -22.46
N ALA A 9 -4.75 3.15 -21.54
CA ALA A 9 -4.84 3.40 -20.10
C ALA A 9 -3.47 3.69 -19.46
N LEU A 10 -2.39 3.14 -20.03
CA LEU A 10 -1.02 3.25 -19.54
C LEU A 10 -0.59 4.66 -19.10
N PRO A 11 -0.74 5.73 -19.90
CA PRO A 11 -0.29 7.07 -19.50
C PRO A 11 -1.02 7.61 -18.26
N ASP A 12 -2.33 7.39 -18.16
CA ASP A 12 -3.12 7.89 -17.03
C ASP A 12 -2.91 7.03 -15.78
N VAL A 13 -2.80 5.71 -15.94
CA VAL A 13 -2.38 4.80 -14.88
C VAL A 13 -0.99 5.18 -14.35
N MET A 14 -0.02 5.54 -15.22
CA MET A 14 1.32 5.91 -14.79
C MET A 14 1.34 7.19 -13.94
N ARG A 15 0.54 8.20 -14.30
CA ARG A 15 0.39 9.43 -13.50
C ARG A 15 -0.19 9.13 -12.12
N PHE A 16 -1.25 8.32 -12.08
CA PHE A 16 -1.86 7.88 -10.83
C PHE A 16 -0.87 7.07 -9.97
N CYS A 17 -0.14 6.13 -10.57
CA CYS A 17 0.90 5.35 -9.91
C CYS A 17 2.01 6.23 -9.33
N CYS A 18 2.44 7.29 -10.03
CA CYS A 18 3.43 8.23 -9.47
C CYS A 18 2.92 8.90 -8.19
N CYS A 19 1.67 9.37 -8.17
CA CYS A 19 1.07 9.96 -6.97
C CYS A 19 0.95 8.94 -5.83
N ALA A 20 0.48 7.73 -6.13
CA ALA A 20 0.37 6.64 -5.16
C ALA A 20 1.75 6.23 -4.61
N ALA A 21 2.78 6.21 -5.46
CA ALA A 21 4.15 5.88 -5.07
C ALA A 21 4.72 6.89 -4.07
N MET A 22 4.44 8.19 -4.22
CA MET A 22 4.87 9.19 -3.24
C MET A 22 4.26 8.94 -1.84
N ILE A 23 2.96 8.63 -1.79
CA ILE A 23 2.28 8.29 -0.54
C ILE A 23 2.88 6.99 0.03
N TYR A 24 3.07 5.98 -0.81
CA TYR A 24 3.63 4.70 -0.43
C TYR A 24 5.03 4.84 0.18
N LEU A 25 5.91 5.63 -0.44
CA LEU A 25 7.24 5.91 0.09
C LEU A 25 7.17 6.63 1.44
N GLY A 26 6.24 7.58 1.63
CA GLY A 26 5.99 8.22 2.91
C GLY A 26 5.61 7.23 4.01
N TYR A 27 4.74 6.28 3.70
CA TYR A 27 4.43 5.16 4.60
C TYR A 27 5.67 4.30 4.85
N CYS A 28 6.43 3.90 3.82
CA CYS A 28 7.67 3.13 3.99
C CYS A 28 8.67 3.78 4.96
N PHE A 29 8.95 5.08 4.80
CA PHE A 29 9.87 5.78 5.69
C PHE A 29 9.32 5.89 7.12
N CYS A 30 8.03 6.22 7.26
CA CYS A 30 7.36 6.31 8.56
C CYS A 30 7.38 4.97 9.30
N GLY A 31 6.99 3.88 8.63
CA GLY A 31 7.00 2.53 9.18
C GLY A 31 8.41 2.05 9.53
N TRP A 32 9.41 2.34 8.70
CA TRP A 32 10.80 1.99 8.97
C TRP A 32 11.33 2.66 10.24
N ILE A 33 11.15 3.97 10.38
CA ILE A 33 11.69 4.74 11.51
C ILE A 33 10.97 4.39 12.82
N VAL A 34 9.63 4.29 12.78
CA VAL A 34 8.84 4.12 14.00
C VAL A 34 8.74 2.65 14.43
N LEU A 35 8.53 1.73 13.48
CA LEU A 35 8.30 0.30 13.77
C LEU A 35 9.58 -0.54 13.68
N GLY A 36 10.65 -0.03 13.05
CA GLY A 36 11.91 -0.75 12.89
C GLY A 36 12.53 -1.35 14.15
N PRO A 37 12.59 -0.64 15.30
CA PRO A 37 13.12 -1.22 16.54
C PRO A 37 12.17 -2.21 17.22
N TYR A 38 10.90 -2.27 16.82
CA TYR A 38 9.85 -3.07 17.49
C TYR A 38 9.35 -4.25 16.65
N HIS A 39 9.62 -4.28 15.35
CA HIS A 39 9.09 -5.29 14.44
C HIS A 39 10.13 -5.72 13.39
N VAL A 40 10.39 -7.02 13.30
CA VAL A 40 11.40 -7.61 12.40
C VAL A 40 11.16 -7.31 10.92
N LYS A 41 9.89 -7.28 10.46
CA LYS A 41 9.57 -6.92 9.06
C LYS A 41 9.85 -5.44 8.70
N PHE A 42 9.99 -4.56 9.70
CA PHE A 42 10.24 -3.14 9.48
C PHE A 42 11.70 -2.75 9.72
N ARG A 43 12.62 -3.72 9.86
CA ARG A 43 14.01 -3.44 10.25
C ARG A 43 14.86 -2.82 9.15
N SER A 44 14.60 -3.14 7.88
CA SER A 44 15.34 -2.63 6.72
C SER A 44 14.39 -1.98 5.71
N LEU A 45 14.89 -0.95 5.02
CA LEU A 45 14.16 -0.27 3.95
C LEU A 45 13.79 -1.19 2.77
N ASN A 46 14.36 -2.39 2.68
CA ASN A 46 13.99 -3.39 1.68
C ASN A 46 12.82 -4.27 2.14
N MET A 47 12.76 -4.66 3.43
CA MET A 47 11.67 -5.49 3.94
C MET A 47 10.38 -4.70 4.20
N VAL A 48 10.49 -3.41 4.51
CA VAL A 48 9.32 -2.53 4.72
C VAL A 48 8.40 -2.49 3.48
N PRO A 49 8.90 -2.20 2.26
CA PRO A 49 8.06 -2.24 1.07
C PRO A 49 7.61 -3.66 0.71
N GLU A 50 8.38 -4.71 0.99
CA GLU A 50 7.88 -6.09 0.81
C GLU A 50 6.66 -6.37 1.70
N CYS A 51 6.71 -5.94 2.96
CA CYS A 51 5.62 -6.09 3.92
C CYS A 51 4.41 -5.22 3.55
N LEU A 52 4.62 -3.97 3.12
CA LEU A 52 3.53 -3.09 2.71
C LEU A 52 2.88 -3.58 1.41
N PHE A 53 3.67 -4.10 0.47
CA PHE A 53 3.15 -4.70 -0.76
C PHE A 53 2.35 -5.97 -0.48
N SER A 54 2.81 -6.85 0.43
CA SER A 54 2.03 -8.03 0.84
C SER A 54 0.70 -7.62 1.49
N LEU A 55 0.72 -6.59 2.34
CA LEU A 55 -0.48 -6.04 2.99
C LEU A 55 -1.49 -5.45 2.00
N ILE A 56 -1.05 -4.74 0.95
CA ILE A 56 -1.95 -4.24 -0.12
C ILE A 56 -2.66 -5.40 -0.81
N ASN A 57 -1.96 -6.52 -1.02
CA ASN A 57 -2.52 -7.73 -1.62
C ASN A 57 -3.35 -8.58 -0.64
N GLY A 58 -3.50 -8.12 0.62
CA GLY A 58 -4.27 -8.85 1.64
C GLY A 58 -3.53 -10.02 2.28
N ASP A 59 -2.24 -10.17 2.03
CA ASP A 59 -1.43 -11.24 2.59
C ASP A 59 -0.91 -10.87 3.99
N ASP A 60 -0.92 -11.86 4.89
CA ASP A 60 -0.25 -11.82 6.18
C ASP A 60 -0.68 -10.66 7.13
N MET A 61 -1.91 -10.14 6.96
CA MET A 61 -2.46 -9.01 7.73
C MET A 61 -2.48 -9.29 9.24
N PHE A 62 -3.18 -10.35 9.66
CA PHE A 62 -3.32 -10.69 11.08
C PHE A 62 -1.96 -10.98 11.75
N ALA A 63 -1.08 -11.68 11.04
CA ALA A 63 0.27 -11.98 11.53
C ALA A 63 1.07 -10.70 11.81
N THR A 64 0.90 -9.66 11.00
CA THR A 64 1.56 -8.36 11.18
C THR A 64 1.01 -7.64 12.41
N PHE A 65 -0.30 -7.69 12.67
CA PHE A 65 -0.88 -7.15 13.91
C PHE A 65 -0.47 -7.96 15.16
N ALA A 66 -0.38 -9.29 15.05
CA ALA A 66 -0.07 -10.17 16.17
C ALA A 66 1.41 -10.12 16.59
N LYS A 67 2.33 -9.92 15.64
CA LYS A 67 3.78 -9.83 15.89
C LYS A 67 4.24 -8.48 16.44
N MET A 68 3.36 -7.50 16.60
CA MET A 68 3.70 -6.20 17.21
C MET A 68 4.04 -6.35 18.69
N GLN A 69 5.30 -6.08 19.06
CA GLN A 69 5.74 -6.14 20.45
C GLN A 69 5.03 -5.07 21.31
N GLN A 70 4.38 -5.49 22.39
CA GLN A 70 3.73 -4.60 23.36
C GLN A 70 4.71 -3.97 24.36
N LYS A 71 5.90 -3.55 23.92
CA LYS A 71 6.87 -2.86 24.79
C LYS A 71 6.41 -1.46 25.19
N SER A 72 5.66 -0.78 24.34
CA SER A 72 5.12 0.55 24.58
C SER A 72 3.70 0.64 24.04
N TYR A 73 2.75 1.05 24.89
CA TYR A 73 1.35 1.22 24.50
C TYR A 73 1.18 2.27 23.39
N LEU A 74 1.98 3.34 23.41
CA LEU A 74 1.94 4.38 22.38
C LEU A 74 2.36 3.86 21.00
N VAL A 75 3.44 3.05 20.95
CA VAL A 75 3.92 2.46 19.70
C VAL A 75 2.93 1.42 19.18
N TRP A 76 2.33 0.65 20.09
CA TRP A 76 1.28 -0.30 19.74
C TRP A 76 0.05 0.39 19.15
N LEU A 77 -0.42 1.48 19.76
CA LEU A 77 -1.55 2.27 19.25
C LEU A 77 -1.21 2.89 17.88
N PHE A 78 -0.02 3.48 17.75
CA PHE A 78 0.46 4.04 16.49
C PHE A 78 0.50 2.98 15.39
N SER A 79 1.01 1.78 15.67
CA SER A 79 1.08 0.70 14.70
C SER A 79 -0.31 0.28 14.17
N ARG A 80 -1.32 0.28 15.04
CA ARG A 80 -2.70 -0.03 14.62
C ARG A 80 -3.24 1.06 13.72
N ILE A 81 -3.12 2.32 14.13
CA ILE A 81 -3.59 3.46 13.33
C ILE A 81 -2.90 3.45 11.97
N TYR A 82 -1.58 3.26 11.96
CA TYR A 82 -0.75 3.18 10.75
C TYR A 82 -1.19 2.05 9.82
N LEU A 83 -1.35 0.83 10.33
CA LEU A 83 -1.75 -0.32 9.50
C LEU A 83 -3.20 -0.17 9.02
N TYR A 84 -4.14 0.27 9.86
CA TYR A 84 -5.53 0.49 9.45
C TYR A 84 -5.65 1.62 8.42
N SER A 85 -4.92 2.72 8.57
CA SER A 85 -4.93 3.82 7.61
C SER A 85 -4.32 3.39 6.28
N PHE A 86 -3.21 2.65 6.32
CA PHE A 86 -2.55 2.13 5.12
C PHE A 86 -3.46 1.15 4.36
N ILE A 87 -3.99 0.14 5.05
CA ILE A 87 -4.85 -0.89 4.45
C ILE A 87 -6.10 -0.24 3.85
N SER A 88 -6.80 0.61 4.61
CA SER A 88 -8.03 1.23 4.13
C SER A 88 -7.79 2.15 2.93
N LEU A 89 -6.73 2.96 2.95
CA LEU A 89 -6.40 3.86 1.86
C LEU A 89 -5.96 3.11 0.60
N PHE A 90 -5.02 2.17 0.70
CA PHE A 90 -4.50 1.50 -0.48
C PHE A 90 -5.47 0.46 -1.06
N ILE A 91 -6.16 -0.32 -0.22
CA ILE A 91 -7.09 -1.34 -0.72
C ILE A 91 -8.38 -0.68 -1.21
N TYR A 92 -9.01 0.21 -0.44
CA TYR A 92 -10.32 0.73 -0.82
C TYR A 92 -10.28 1.94 -1.73
N MET A 93 -9.28 2.83 -1.61
CA MET A 93 -9.21 4.02 -2.48
C MET A 93 -8.33 3.75 -3.69
N VAL A 94 -7.08 3.35 -3.49
CA VAL A 94 -6.12 3.23 -4.60
C VAL A 94 -6.51 2.12 -5.57
N LEU A 95 -6.87 0.93 -5.07
CA LEU A 95 -7.28 -0.19 -5.92
C LEU A 95 -8.61 0.12 -6.65
N SER A 96 -9.58 0.73 -5.96
CA SER A 96 -10.86 1.10 -6.60
C SER A 96 -10.67 2.14 -7.70
N LEU A 97 -9.83 3.15 -7.47
CA LEU A 97 -9.48 4.14 -8.51
C LEU A 97 -8.75 3.50 -9.69
N PHE A 98 -7.86 2.54 -9.42
CA PHE A 98 -7.16 1.82 -10.48
C PHE A 98 -8.14 1.01 -11.35
N ILE A 99 -9.09 0.30 -10.74
CA ILE A 99 -10.14 -0.43 -11.47
C ILE A 99 -11.02 0.55 -12.26
N ALA A 100 -11.45 1.66 -11.64
CA ALA A 100 -12.27 2.68 -12.30
C ALA A 100 -11.59 3.25 -13.56
N LEU A 101 -10.28 3.52 -13.49
CA LEU A 101 -9.52 4.08 -14.61
C LEU A 101 -9.40 3.08 -15.78
N ILE A 102 -9.21 1.80 -15.48
CA ILE A 102 -9.19 0.74 -16.51
C ILE A 102 -10.58 0.59 -17.14
N THR A 103 -11.64 0.59 -16.33
CA THR A 103 -13.03 0.48 -16.81
C THR A 103 -13.41 1.66 -17.70
N ASP A 104 -13.08 2.89 -17.31
CA ASP A 104 -13.33 4.11 -18.10
C ASP A 104 -12.61 4.07 -19.45
N THR A 105 -11.34 3.64 -19.46
CA THR A 105 -10.60 3.46 -20.72
C THR A 105 -11.18 2.34 -21.58
N TYR A 106 -11.66 1.26 -20.96
CA TYR A 106 -12.29 0.15 -21.68
C TYR A 106 -13.58 0.58 -22.36
N GLU A 107 -14.40 1.41 -21.70
CA GLU A 107 -15.63 1.98 -22.29
C GLU A 107 -15.33 2.97 -23.41
N THR A 108 -14.25 3.76 -23.30
CA THR A 108 -13.87 4.74 -24.33
C THR A 108 -13.35 4.10 -25.63
N VAL A 109 -12.75 2.90 -25.53
CA VAL A 109 -12.17 2.15 -26.68
C VAL A 109 -13.18 1.19 -27.32
N LYS A 110 -14.26 0.84 -26.61
CA LYS A 110 -15.34 -0.01 -27.12
C LYS A 110 -16.25 0.76 -28.07
#